data_AF-A0A8S3G744-F1
#
_entry.id   AF-A0A8S3G744-F1
#
_cell.length_a   1.000
_cell.length_b   1.000
_cell.length_c   1.000
_cell.angle_alpha   90.00
_cell.angle_beta   90.00
_cell.angle_gamma   90.00
#
_symmetry.space_group_name_H-M   'P 1'
#
loop_
_entity.id
_entity.type
_entity.pdbx_description
1 polymer ?
#
loop_
_entity_poly.entity_id
_entity_poly.type
_entity_poly.pdbx_seq_one_letter_code
_entity_poly.pdbx_strand_id
1 'polypeptide(L)'
;DWKSHATQQCNVYHAQATEEAQATAREILKRYIHYFTRYQAHSQSLELESKLKEKVEERQKEMEARAMTYADRQAPDKAFEVLQQCRRTLKYTYPFAFYLERNN
;
A
#
# COMPACT_ATOMS: atom_id res chain seq x y z
N ASP A 1 10.62 14.13 1.43
CA ASP A 1 10.36 14.32 2.87
C ASP A 1 9.06 13.59 3.20
N TRP A 2 8.96 12.92 4.35
CA TRP A 2 7.72 12.24 4.75
C TRP A 2 6.61 13.24 5.06
N LYS A 3 6.97 14.41 5.60
CA LYS A 3 5.98 15.46 5.95
C LYS A 3 5.22 15.98 4.74
N SER A 4 5.83 15.96 3.55
CA SER A 4 5.21 16.38 2.30
C SER A 4 4.52 15.24 1.55
N HIS A 5 4.57 13.99 2.04
CA HIS A 5 4.06 12.84 1.32
C HIS A 5 2.55 12.91 1.06
N ALA A 6 1.78 13.54 1.96
CA ALA A 6 0.34 13.71 1.79
C ALA A 6 -0.02 14.71 0.69
N THR A 7 0.85 15.67 0.40
CA THR A 7 0.61 16.73 -0.60
C THR A 7 1.37 16.49 -1.91
N GLN A 8 2.38 15.61 -1.90
CA GLN A 8 3.13 15.21 -3.09
C GLN A 8 2.54 13.95 -3.72
N GLN A 9 2.31 13.99 -5.03
CA GLN A 9 1.76 12.87 -5.80
C GLN A 9 2.82 11.81 -6.10
N CYS A 10 3.29 11.09 -5.08
CA CYS A 10 4.28 10.02 -5.26
C CYS A 10 3.70 8.79 -5.98
N ASN A 11 2.37 8.65 -6.03
CA ASN A 11 1.64 7.54 -6.61
C ASN A 11 1.28 7.74 -8.09
N VAL A 12 1.50 8.94 -8.64
CA VAL A 12 1.19 9.28 -10.02
C VAL A 12 2.45 9.21 -10.87
N TYR A 13 2.36 8.54 -12.01
CA TYR A 13 3.42 8.55 -13.00
C TYR A 13 3.28 9.78 -13.91
N HIS A 14 4.30 10.64 -13.91
CA HIS A 14 4.39 11.79 -14.81
C HIS A 14 5.34 11.45 -15.96
N ALA A 15 4.79 11.30 -17.17
CA ALA A 15 5.58 11.01 -18.36
C ALA A 15 6.38 12.23 -18.80
N GLN A 16 7.59 11.99 -19.32
CA GLN A 16 8.41 13.03 -19.96
C GLN A 16 8.13 13.02 -21.46
N ALA A 17 7.76 14.18 -22.03
CA ALA A 17 7.58 14.31 -23.47
C ALA A 17 8.94 14.11 -24.17
N THR A 18 9.03 13.10 -25.03
CA THR A 18 10.22 12.80 -25.84
C THR A 18 9.77 12.32 -27.23
N GLU A 19 10.36 12.87 -28.29
CA GLU A 19 9.90 12.68 -29.68
C GLU A 19 10.49 11.43 -30.37
N GLU A 20 11.43 10.73 -29.74
CA GLU A 20 12.13 9.59 -30.34
C GLU A 20 11.43 8.24 -30.08
N ALA A 21 11.35 7.35 -31.07
CA ALA A 21 10.76 6.02 -30.92
C ALA A 21 11.48 5.14 -29.87
N GLN A 22 12.81 5.28 -29.73
CA GLN A 22 13.55 4.63 -28.64
C GLN A 22 13.16 5.19 -27.27
N ALA A 23 12.74 6.46 -27.21
CA ALA A 23 12.22 7.06 -26.00
C ALA A 23 10.85 6.48 -25.62
N THR A 24 10.01 6.10 -26.61
CA THR A 24 8.71 5.46 -26.35
C THR A 24 8.83 4.12 -25.62
N ALA A 25 9.71 3.21 -26.08
CA ALA A 25 9.91 1.92 -25.42
C ALA A 25 10.49 2.07 -23.99
N ARG A 26 11.44 3.00 -23.82
CA ARG A 26 12.01 3.35 -22.51
C ARG A 26 10.93 3.93 -21.58
N GLU A 27 10.03 4.73 -22.10
CA GLU A 27 8.97 5.37 -21.33
C GLU A 27 7.92 4.36 -20.82
N ILE A 28 7.53 3.39 -21.67
CA ILE A 28 6.66 2.29 -21.24
C ILE A 28 7.33 1.47 -20.13
N LEU A 29 8.62 1.17 -20.26
CA LEU A 29 9.35 0.43 -19.24
C LEU A 29 9.44 1.20 -17.91
N LYS A 30 9.73 2.51 -17.96
CA LYS A 30 9.72 3.37 -16.76
C LYS A 30 8.35 3.39 -16.08
N ARG A 31 7.27 3.53 -16.86
CA ARG A 31 5.89 3.45 -16.35
C ARG A 31 5.64 2.10 -15.68
N TYR A 32 6.04 1.00 -16.33
CA TYR A 32 5.90 -0.34 -15.74
C TYR A 32 6.65 -0.47 -14.42
N ILE A 33 7.92 -0.07 -14.36
CA ILE A 33 8.73 -0.11 -13.14
C ILE A 33 8.08 0.72 -12.02
N HIS A 34 7.54 1.90 -12.34
CA HIS A 34 6.85 2.75 -11.36
C HIS A 34 5.67 2.02 -10.69
N TYR A 35 4.75 1.44 -11.47
CA TYR A 35 3.58 0.77 -10.91
C TYR A 35 3.93 -0.59 -10.28
N PHE A 36 4.85 -1.35 -10.89
CA PHE A 36 5.29 -2.65 -10.37
C PHE A 36 6.00 -2.54 -9.02
N THR A 37 6.91 -1.58 -8.85
CA THR A 37 7.62 -1.38 -7.57
C THR A 37 6.66 -1.07 -6.43
N ARG A 38 5.59 -0.30 -6.69
CA ARG A 38 4.54 0.00 -5.70
C ARG A 38 3.71 -1.24 -5.37
N TYR A 39 3.28 -1.98 -6.39
CA TYR A 39 2.62 -3.27 -6.20
C TYR A 39 3.46 -4.22 -5.34
N GLN A 40 4.75 -4.35 -5.66
CA GLN A 40 5.68 -5.23 -4.94
C GLN A 40 5.87 -4.76 -3.48
N ALA A 41 6.03 -3.46 -3.26
CA ALA A 41 6.14 -2.88 -1.91
C ALA A 41 4.90 -3.20 -1.06
N HIS A 42 3.69 -3.09 -1.64
CA HIS A 42 2.47 -3.48 -0.93
C HIS A 42 2.36 -4.99 -0.71
N SER A 43 2.87 -5.82 -1.63
CA SER A 43 2.91 -7.29 -1.44
C SER A 43 3.84 -7.68 -0.30
N GLN A 44 5.07 -7.14 -0.26
CA GLN A 44 6.01 -7.36 0.84
C GLN A 44 5.45 -6.84 2.17
N SER A 45 4.78 -5.69 2.12
CA SER A 45 4.09 -5.11 3.27
C SER A 45 3.01 -6.03 3.84
N LEU A 46 2.30 -6.80 3.00
CA LEU A 46 1.33 -7.81 3.44
C LEU A 46 2.00 -9.05 4.05
N GLU A 47 3.14 -9.49 3.51
CA GLU A 47 3.89 -10.63 4.06
C GLU A 47 4.39 -10.34 5.48
N LEU A 48 4.82 -9.09 5.73
CA LEU A 48 5.26 -8.62 7.04
C LEU A 48 4.13 -8.45 8.05
N GLU A 49 2.86 -8.44 7.63
CA GLU A 49 1.72 -8.35 8.56
C GLU A 49 1.57 -9.58 9.44
N SER A 50 2.11 -10.74 9.05
CA SER A 50 2.18 -11.93 9.90
C SER A 50 2.82 -11.62 11.26
N LYS A 51 3.94 -10.88 11.26
CA LYS A 51 4.64 -10.43 12.47
C LYS A 51 3.84 -9.39 13.27
N LEU A 52 2.99 -8.62 12.60
CA LEU A 52 2.12 -7.65 13.26
C LEU A 52 0.96 -8.36 13.98
N LYS A 53 0.45 -9.45 13.42
CA LYS A 53 -0.60 -10.26 14.05
C LYS A 53 -0.18 -10.76 15.43
N GLU A 54 1.03 -11.29 15.58
CA GLU A 54 1.57 -11.73 16.88
C GLU A 54 1.55 -10.59 17.92
N LYS A 55 1.89 -9.36 17.51
CA LYS A 55 1.86 -8.19 18.39
C LYS A 55 0.43 -7.76 18.74
N VAL A 56 -0.51 -7.91 17.82
CA VAL A 56 -1.93 -7.62 18.07
C VAL A 56 -2.50 -8.60 19.10
N GLU A 57 -2.17 -9.89 18.97
CA GLU A 57 -2.56 -10.93 19.94
C GLU A 57 -1.94 -10.69 21.32
N GLU A 58 -0.67 -10.27 21.38
CA GLU A 58 -0.01 -9.87 22.63
C GLU A 58 -0.73 -8.69 23.30
N ARG A 59 -1.03 -7.63 22.53
CA ARG A 59 -1.79 -6.47 23.04
C ARG A 59 -3.17 -6.86 23.53
N GLN A 60 -3.86 -7.77 22.86
CA GLN A 60 -5.16 -8.26 23.31
C GLN A 60 -5.07 -8.99 24.66
N LYS A 61 -4.03 -9.81 24.87
CA LYS A 61 -3.75 -10.48 26.16
C LYS A 61 -3.42 -9.48 27.28
N GLU A 62 -2.63 -8.44 26.99
CA GLU A 62 -2.35 -7.38 27.96
C GLU A 62 -3.63 -6.63 28.38
N MET A 63 -4.53 -6.35 27.43
CA MET A 63 -5.82 -5.71 27.72
C MET A 63 -6.73 -6.61 28.56
N GLU A 64 -6.68 -7.93 28.36
CA GLU A 64 -7.35 -8.91 29.21
C GLU A 64 -6.81 -8.92 30.64
N ALA A 65 -5.47 -8.91 30.80
CA ALA A 65 -4.84 -8.84 32.11
C ALA A 65 -5.20 -7.54 32.88
N ARG A 66 -5.53 -6.47 32.16
CA ARG A 66 -5.99 -5.19 32.72
C ARG A 66 -7.51 -5.12 32.94
N ALA A 67 -8.24 -6.23 32.75
CA ALA A 67 -9.69 -6.31 32.86
C ALA A 67 -10.45 -5.29 32.00
N MET A 68 -9.90 -4.93 30.82
CA MET A 68 -10.60 -4.07 29.86
C MET A 68 -11.84 -4.75 29.29
N THR A 69 -12.78 -3.94 28.78
CA THR A 69 -14.03 -4.48 28.26
C THR A 69 -13.79 -5.38 27.04
N TYR A 70 -14.71 -6.31 26.79
CA TYR A 70 -14.64 -7.18 25.62
C TYR A 70 -14.60 -6.39 24.30
N ALA A 71 -15.33 -5.27 24.23
CA ALA A 71 -15.33 -4.40 23.06
C ALA A 71 -13.94 -3.77 22.82
N ASP A 72 -13.28 -3.29 23.87
CA ASP A 72 -11.93 -2.70 23.77
C ASP A 72 -10.91 -3.72 23.30
N ARG A 73 -11.01 -4.96 23.80
CA ARG A 73 -10.10 -6.05 23.44
C ARG A 73 -10.20 -6.47 21.96
N GLN A 74 -11.35 -6.27 21.32
CA GLN A 74 -11.53 -6.55 19.90
C GLN A 74 -11.04 -5.42 18.98
N ALA A 75 -10.91 -4.19 19.49
CA ALA A 75 -10.56 -3.05 18.65
C ALA A 75 -9.23 -3.20 17.90
N PRO A 76 -8.13 -3.72 18.50
CA PRO A 76 -6.87 -3.94 17.80
C PRO A 76 -6.98 -4.91 16.62
N ASP A 77 -7.74 -6.00 16.78
CA ASP A 77 -7.93 -7.01 15.75
C ASP A 77 -8.72 -6.45 14.57
N LYS A 78 -9.82 -5.74 14.84
CA LYS A 78 -10.60 -5.03 13.80
C LYS A 78 -9.76 -3.99 13.05
N ALA A 79 -8.94 -3.22 13.76
CA ALA A 79 -8.06 -2.25 13.12
C ALA A 79 -7.00 -2.94 12.23
N PHE A 80 -6.49 -4.08 12.67
CA PHE A 80 -5.57 -4.90 11.89
C PHE A 80 -6.23 -5.45 10.63
N GLU A 81 -7.43 -6.02 10.72
CA GLU A 81 -8.20 -6.51 9.56
C GLU A 81 -8.41 -5.43 8.49
N VAL A 82 -8.84 -4.24 8.92
CA VAL A 82 -9.02 -3.08 8.03
C VAL A 82 -7.70 -2.68 7.38
N LEU A 83 -6.59 -2.68 8.12
CA LEU A 83 -5.27 -2.40 7.56
C LEU A 83 -4.89 -3.40 6.45
N GLN A 84 -5.09 -4.70 6.70
CA GLN A 84 -4.80 -5.74 5.70
C GLN A 84 -5.65 -5.55 4.44
N GLN A 85 -6.94 -5.26 4.62
CA GLN A 85 -7.88 -5.02 3.52
C GLN A 85 -7.44 -3.81 2.69
N CYS A 86 -7.12 -2.69 3.33
CA CYS A 86 -6.62 -1.49 2.67
C CYS A 86 -5.34 -1.77 1.87
N ARG A 87 -4.39 -2.54 2.42
CA ARG A 87 -3.15 -2.90 1.71
C ARG A 87 -3.39 -3.81 0.52
N ARG A 88 -4.30 -4.78 0.64
CA ARG A 88 -4.72 -5.63 -0.49
C ARG A 88 -5.35 -4.80 -1.60
N THR A 89 -6.27 -3.90 -1.25
CA THR A 89 -6.90 -3.00 -2.22
C THR A 89 -5.86 -2.11 -2.89
N LEU A 90 -5.00 -1.42 -2.12
CA LEU A 90 -3.93 -0.56 -2.64
C LEU A 90 -2.96 -1.32 -3.56
N LYS A 91 -2.60 -2.56 -3.23
CA LYS A 91 -1.79 -3.41 -4.09
C LYS A 91 -2.40 -3.52 -5.49
N TYR A 92 -3.70 -3.82 -5.58
CA TYR A 92 -4.38 -4.01 -6.87
C TYR A 92 -4.78 -2.71 -7.58
N THR A 93 -4.78 -1.56 -6.89
CA THR A 93 -4.97 -0.27 -7.58
C THR A 93 -3.83 0.08 -8.53
N TYR A 94 -2.60 -0.39 -8.30
CA TYR A 94 -1.46 -0.07 -9.17
C TYR A 94 -1.46 -0.81 -10.52
N PRO A 95 -1.71 -2.13 -10.59
CA PRO A 95 -1.96 -2.81 -11.87
C PRO A 95 -3.14 -2.19 -12.62
N PHE A 96 -4.23 -1.88 -11.92
CA PHE A 96 -5.37 -1.18 -12.53
C PHE A 96 -4.96 0.16 -13.15
N ALA A 97 -4.22 1.00 -12.40
CA ALA A 97 -3.73 2.29 -12.89
C ALA A 97 -2.70 2.16 -14.03
N PHE A 98 -1.93 1.08 -14.09
CA PHE A 98 -1.01 0.82 -15.19
C PHE A 98 -1.76 0.64 -16.52
N TYR A 99 -2.86 -0.12 -16.52
CA TYR A 99 -3.68 -0.36 -17.71
C TYR A 99 -4.72 0.72 -17.98
N LEU A 100 -4.96 1.63 -17.04
CA LEU A 100 -5.86 2.75 -17.26
C LEU A 100 -5.30 3.67 -18.36
N GLU A 101 -6.12 3.92 -19.38
CA GLU A 101 -5.88 4.98 -20.33
C GLU A 101 -6.05 6.33 -19.63
N ARG A 102 -5.24 7.31 -20.04
CA ARG A 102 -5.30 8.64 -19.44
C ARG A 102 -6.53 9.37 -20.00
N ASN A 103 -7.62 9.37 -19.25
CA ASN A 103 -8.83 10.12 -19.54
C ASN A 103 -8.84 11.41 -18.69
N ASN A 104 -8.38 12.50 -19.32
CA ASN A 104 -8.35 13.91 -18.86
C ASN A 104 -8.84 14.23 -17.44
#